data_AF-A0A7C5I3H0-F1
#
_entry.id   AF-A0A7C5I3H0-F1
#
_cell.length_a   1.000
_cell.length_b   1.000
_cell.length_c   1.000
_cell.angle_alpha   90.00
_cell.angle_beta   90.00
_cell.angle_gamma   90.00
#
_symmetry.space_group_name_H-M   'P 1'
#
loop_
_entity.id
_entity.type
_entity.pdbx_description
1 polymer ?
#
loop_
_entity_poly.entity_id
_entity_poly.type
_entity_poly.pdbx_seq_one_letter_code
_entity_poly.pdbx_strand_id
1 'polypeptide(L)'
;VEFTRTFEDSKEYHYKIEIEEVYKRTLLDIGDELAKTVNSEYENLEQLKAALENEGNEIYEKEMLDFLRKQALDQFVDLVEFDISDKTLDFLVDQAIEKMKSDREYEKMLSQYDNDEGKLRKALRDYYEWDLKMNYGIEKVARENDLKVTEEDLQAEADNLALSWGVSSERARSIVKNRENIRKELEWELLKRKVADLILNKAKVIEVKPEELAQKEDKEDKKEVDQSEE
;
A
#
# COMPACT_ATOMS: atom_id res chain seq x y z
N VAL A 1 -5.92 27.74 -34.62
CA VAL A 1 -5.21 28.54 -33.59
C VAL A 1 -3.73 28.23 -33.69
N GLU A 2 -2.90 29.24 -33.92
CA GLU A 2 -1.45 29.07 -34.00
C GLU A 2 -0.78 29.86 -32.87
N PHE A 3 0.11 29.23 -32.11
CA PHE A 3 0.91 29.90 -31.08
C PHE A 3 2.25 29.20 -30.90
N THR A 4 3.24 29.96 -30.44
CA THR A 4 4.57 29.44 -30.14
C THR A 4 4.76 29.39 -28.64
N ARG A 5 5.28 28.29 -28.11
CA ARG A 5 5.64 28.16 -26.71
C ARG A 5 7.10 27.72 -26.58
N THR A 6 7.86 28.43 -25.78
CA THR A 6 9.26 28.12 -25.47
C THR A 6 9.30 27.49 -24.09
N PHE A 7 9.94 26.32 -23.99
CA PHE A 7 10.16 25.62 -22.71
C PHE A 7 11.60 25.83 -22.23
N GLU A 8 11.87 25.46 -20.97
CA GLU A 8 13.10 25.77 -20.21
C GLU A 8 14.42 25.39 -20.92
N ASP A 9 14.38 24.47 -21.89
CA ASP A 9 15.51 24.09 -22.75
C ASP A 9 15.83 25.07 -23.89
N SER A 10 15.24 26.27 -23.92
CA SER A 10 15.40 27.27 -24.99
C SER A 10 14.99 26.79 -26.40
N LYS A 11 14.19 25.72 -26.47
CA LYS A 11 13.61 25.21 -27.72
C LYS A 11 12.23 25.81 -27.91
N GLU A 12 12.02 26.45 -29.05
CA GLU A 12 10.73 26.99 -29.47
C GLU A 12 9.90 25.90 -30.15
N TYR A 13 8.67 25.72 -29.68
CA TYR A 13 7.70 24.82 -30.26
C TYR A 13 6.55 25.61 -30.87
N HIS A 14 6.35 25.45 -32.18
CA HIS A 14 5.24 26.04 -32.90
C HIS A 14 4.04 25.09 -32.87
N TYR A 15 2.96 25.50 -32.24
CA TYR A 15 1.70 24.77 -32.18
C TYR A 15 0.74 25.33 -33.22
N LYS A 16 0.36 24.48 -34.17
CA LYS A 16 -0.76 24.73 -35.07
C LYS A 16 -1.89 23.79 -34.70
N ILE A 17 -2.89 24.32 -34.01
CA ILE A 17 -4.08 23.58 -33.59
C ILE A 17 -5.20 23.93 -34.56
N GLU A 18 -5.58 22.96 -35.37
CA GLU A 18 -6.82 23.00 -36.13
C GLU A 18 -7.93 22.42 -35.27
N ILE A 19 -8.99 23.19 -35.02
CA ILE A 19 -10.15 22.69 -34.29
C ILE A 19 -11.05 22.10 -35.36
N GLU A 20 -11.08 20.77 -35.44
CA GLU A 20 -11.95 20.06 -36.39
C GLU A 20 -13.41 20.24 -35.98
N GLU A 21 -13.75 19.83 -34.75
CA GLU A 21 -15.13 19.82 -34.26
C GLU A 21 -15.18 20.13 -32.76
N VAL A 22 -16.27 20.78 -32.34
CA VAL A 22 -16.54 21.09 -30.92
C VAL A 22 -17.88 20.47 -30.55
N TYR A 23 -17.83 19.44 -29.72
CA TYR A 23 -19.00 18.73 -29.24
C TYR A 23 -19.38 19.14 -27.83
N LYS A 24 -20.69 19.18 -27.55
CA LYS A 24 -21.21 19.29 -26.18
C LYS A 24 -21.54 17.88 -25.67
N ARG A 25 -20.84 17.43 -24.62
CA ARG A 25 -21.18 16.17 -23.93
C ARG A 25 -22.54 16.33 -23.24
N THR A 26 -23.49 15.50 -23.63
CA THR A 26 -24.77 15.31 -22.94
C THR A 26 -24.74 13.95 -22.29
N LEU A 27 -24.98 13.91 -20.98
CA LEU A 27 -25.04 12.64 -20.24
C LEU A 27 -26.37 11.98 -20.59
N LEU A 28 -26.36 10.65 -20.73
CA LEU A 28 -27.59 9.89 -20.84
C LEU A 28 -28.35 9.94 -19.51
N ASP A 29 -29.66 9.83 -19.58
CA ASP A 29 -30.49 9.66 -18.40
C ASP A 29 -30.17 8.32 -17.71
N ILE A 30 -30.31 8.29 -16.39
CA ILE A 30 -30.09 7.08 -15.59
C ILE A 30 -31.26 6.12 -15.86
N GLY A 31 -31.05 5.17 -16.77
CA GLY A 31 -32.06 4.20 -17.21
C GLY A 31 -31.45 3.04 -18.00
N ASP A 32 -32.30 2.24 -18.63
CA ASP A 32 -31.87 1.00 -19.33
C ASP A 32 -30.95 1.27 -20.53
N GLU A 33 -31.10 2.42 -21.19
CA GLU A 33 -30.21 2.84 -22.29
C GLU A 33 -28.77 3.09 -21.80
N LEU A 34 -28.59 3.56 -20.56
CA LEU A 34 -27.28 3.71 -19.95
C LEU A 34 -26.64 2.33 -19.70
N ALA A 35 -27.40 1.37 -19.18
CA ALA A 35 -26.92 0.00 -18.94
C ALA A 35 -26.37 -0.66 -20.20
N LYS A 36 -27.13 -0.59 -21.30
CA LYS A 36 -26.73 -1.13 -22.61
C LYS A 36 -25.52 -0.41 -23.21
N THR A 37 -25.36 0.89 -22.92
CA THR A 37 -24.23 1.69 -23.40
C THR A 37 -22.93 1.34 -22.67
N VAL A 38 -23.02 0.97 -21.38
CA VAL A 38 -21.85 0.64 -20.55
C VAL A 38 -21.28 -0.74 -20.90
N ASN A 39 -22.13 -1.75 -21.02
CA ASN A 39 -21.73 -3.09 -21.44
C ASN A 39 -22.92 -3.80 -22.11
N SER A 40 -22.68 -4.47 -23.23
CA SER A 40 -23.69 -5.23 -23.97
C SER A 40 -24.31 -6.38 -23.19
N GLU A 41 -23.72 -6.77 -22.07
CA GLU A 41 -24.21 -7.83 -21.18
C GLU A 41 -25.34 -7.38 -20.25
N TYR A 42 -25.58 -6.08 -20.10
CA TYR A 42 -26.65 -5.55 -19.23
C TYR A 42 -27.83 -5.05 -20.06
N GLU A 43 -29.00 -5.64 -19.84
CA GLU A 43 -30.24 -5.31 -20.56
C GLU A 43 -31.01 -4.15 -19.91
N ASN A 44 -30.81 -3.91 -18.61
CA ASN A 44 -31.52 -2.92 -17.82
C ASN A 44 -30.67 -2.31 -16.69
N LEU A 45 -31.17 -1.23 -16.10
CA LEU A 45 -30.49 -0.51 -15.02
C LEU A 45 -30.30 -1.35 -13.75
N GLU A 46 -31.21 -2.27 -13.43
CA GLU A 46 -31.10 -3.13 -12.24
C GLU A 46 -29.92 -4.10 -12.35
N GLN A 47 -29.69 -4.68 -13.52
CA GLN A 47 -28.54 -5.55 -13.77
C GLN A 47 -27.22 -4.80 -13.66
N LEU A 48 -27.15 -3.57 -14.20
CA LEU A 48 -25.97 -2.72 -14.03
C LEU A 48 -25.73 -2.38 -12.56
N LYS A 49 -26.80 -2.03 -11.80
CA LYS A 49 -26.68 -1.75 -10.37
C LYS A 49 -26.20 -2.96 -9.58
N ALA A 50 -26.77 -4.14 -9.83
CA ALA A 50 -26.36 -5.37 -9.15
C ALA A 50 -24.91 -5.74 -9.47
N ALA A 51 -24.46 -5.53 -10.71
CA ALA A 51 -23.06 -5.75 -11.10
C ALA A 51 -22.12 -4.78 -10.36
N LEU A 52 -22.45 -3.49 -10.34
CA LEU A 52 -21.67 -2.48 -9.62
C LEU A 52 -21.66 -2.70 -8.10
N GLU A 53 -22.78 -3.17 -7.54
CA GLU A 53 -22.88 -3.50 -6.12
C GLU A 53 -22.02 -4.72 -5.79
N ASN A 54 -22.02 -5.75 -6.64
CA ASN A 54 -21.13 -6.90 -6.46
C ASN A 54 -19.66 -6.52 -6.61
N GLU A 55 -19.29 -5.76 -7.65
CA GLU A 55 -17.92 -5.27 -7.84
C GLU A 55 -17.47 -4.40 -6.65
N GLY A 56 -18.34 -3.49 -6.20
CA GLY A 56 -18.10 -2.65 -5.03
C GLY A 56 -17.93 -3.48 -3.75
N ASN A 57 -18.75 -4.50 -3.54
CA ASN A 57 -18.65 -5.39 -2.39
C ASN A 57 -17.36 -6.22 -2.42
N GLU A 58 -16.96 -6.76 -3.57
CA GLU A 58 -15.70 -7.52 -3.71
C GLU A 58 -14.48 -6.65 -3.40
N ILE A 59 -14.46 -5.41 -3.93
CA ILE A 59 -13.39 -4.44 -3.64
C ILE A 59 -13.41 -4.09 -2.14
N TYR A 60 -14.59 -3.76 -1.60
CA TYR A 60 -14.74 -3.38 -0.21
C TYR A 60 -14.32 -4.49 0.76
N GLU A 61 -14.74 -5.74 0.53
CA GLU A 61 -14.36 -6.87 1.37
C GLU A 61 -12.85 -7.08 1.38
N LYS A 62 -12.21 -6.96 0.21
CA LYS A 62 -10.75 -7.08 0.09
C LYS A 62 -10.03 -5.95 0.81
N GLU A 63 -10.40 -4.70 0.56
CA GLU A 63 -9.80 -3.53 1.19
C GLU A 63 -10.02 -3.51 2.70
N MET A 64 -11.23 -3.86 3.15
CA MET A 64 -11.55 -3.98 4.57
C MET A 64 -10.71 -5.06 5.24
N LEU A 65 -10.57 -6.23 4.62
CA LEU A 65 -9.77 -7.31 5.18
C LEU A 65 -8.28 -6.92 5.29
N ASP A 66 -7.73 -6.28 4.26
CA ASP A 66 -6.34 -5.81 4.27
C ASP A 66 -6.13 -4.68 5.29
N PHE A 67 -7.10 -3.78 5.44
CA PHE A 67 -7.11 -2.76 6.48
C PHE A 67 -7.14 -3.36 7.89
N LEU A 68 -8.02 -4.33 8.14
CA LEU A 68 -8.10 -5.03 9.42
C LEU A 68 -6.82 -5.81 9.74
N ARG A 69 -6.21 -6.45 8.74
CA ARG A 69 -4.90 -7.11 8.90
C ARG A 69 -3.82 -6.13 9.30
N LYS A 70 -3.76 -4.97 8.64
CA LYS A 70 -2.79 -3.92 8.97
C LYS A 70 -2.98 -3.43 10.41
N GLN A 71 -4.21 -3.07 10.79
CA GLN A 71 -4.49 -2.65 12.16
C GLN A 71 -4.15 -3.73 13.20
N ALA A 72 -4.45 -5.00 12.90
CA ALA A 72 -4.15 -6.11 13.78
C ALA A 72 -2.63 -6.26 13.99
N LEU A 73 -1.83 -6.06 12.95
CA LEU A 73 -0.37 -6.08 13.05
C LEU A 73 0.17 -4.85 13.80
N ASP A 74 -0.35 -3.66 13.53
CA ASP A 74 0.07 -2.43 14.20
C ASP A 74 -0.17 -2.54 15.72
N GLN A 75 -1.37 -2.96 16.14
CA GLN A 75 -1.67 -3.21 17.56
C GLN A 75 -0.89 -4.39 18.15
N PHE A 76 -0.56 -5.38 17.32
CA PHE A 76 0.26 -6.51 17.75
C PHE A 76 1.65 -6.04 18.17
N VAL A 77 2.28 -5.12 17.42
CA VAL A 77 3.61 -4.59 17.74
C VAL A 77 3.66 -3.93 19.11
N ASP A 78 2.61 -3.19 19.50
CA ASP A 78 2.53 -2.54 20.81
C ASP A 78 2.52 -3.53 21.98
N LEU A 79 2.11 -4.78 21.73
CA LEU A 79 2.08 -5.86 22.72
C LEU A 79 3.38 -6.69 22.73
N VAL A 80 4.28 -6.49 21.78
CA VAL A 80 5.54 -7.23 21.69
C VAL A 80 6.57 -6.61 22.63
N GLU A 81 6.92 -7.34 23.68
CA GLU A 81 8.12 -7.06 24.47
C GLU A 81 9.37 -7.44 23.66
N PHE A 82 10.17 -6.43 23.31
CA PHE A 82 11.38 -6.58 22.51
C PHE A 82 12.51 -5.79 23.15
N ASP A 83 13.60 -6.49 23.47
CA ASP A 83 14.79 -5.90 24.05
C ASP A 83 15.88 -5.82 22.98
N ILE A 84 16.24 -4.59 22.60
CA ILE A 84 17.29 -4.30 21.63
C ILE A 84 18.25 -3.28 22.22
N SER A 85 19.55 -3.53 22.05
CA SER A 85 20.55 -2.59 22.54
C SER A 85 20.55 -1.31 21.71
N ASP A 86 20.68 -0.16 22.38
CA ASP A 86 20.76 1.15 21.71
C ASP A 86 21.86 1.17 20.64
N LYS A 87 23.00 0.52 20.90
CA LYS A 87 24.10 0.41 19.94
C LYS A 87 23.70 -0.29 18.64
N THR A 88 22.80 -1.25 18.70
CA THR A 88 22.29 -1.94 17.51
C THR A 88 21.39 -1.02 16.70
N LEU A 89 20.50 -0.27 17.36
CA LEU A 89 19.64 0.70 16.70
C LEU A 89 20.46 1.83 16.07
N ASP A 90 21.43 2.39 16.81
CA ASP A 90 22.31 3.44 16.31
C ASP A 90 23.08 2.98 15.07
N PHE A 91 23.60 1.74 15.09
CA PHE A 91 24.28 1.15 13.94
C PHE A 91 23.36 1.03 12.71
N LEU A 92 22.11 0.61 12.88
CA LEU A 92 21.14 0.51 11.78
C LEU A 92 20.78 1.88 11.20
N VAL A 93 20.57 2.88 12.07
CA VAL A 93 20.32 4.27 11.68
C VAL A 93 21.50 4.83 10.89
N ASP A 94 22.73 4.60 11.36
CA ASP A 94 23.94 5.02 10.66
C ASP A 94 24.05 4.37 9.27
N GLN A 95 23.81 3.06 9.17
CA GLN A 95 23.81 2.35 7.88
C GLN A 95 22.73 2.87 6.93
N ALA A 96 21.54 3.19 7.44
CA ALA A 96 20.46 3.77 6.66
C ALA A 96 20.84 5.13 6.08
N ILE A 97 21.42 6.00 6.91
CA ILE A 97 21.88 7.33 6.51
C ILE A 97 23.03 7.21 5.49
N GLU A 98 23.99 6.32 5.71
CA GLU A 98 25.08 6.07 4.76
C GLU A 98 24.55 5.61 3.40
N LYS A 99 23.58 4.69 3.39
CA LYS A 99 22.91 4.23 2.17
C LYS A 99 22.18 5.38 1.46
N MET A 100 21.38 6.17 2.19
CA MET A 100 20.69 7.34 1.63
C MET A 100 21.66 8.36 1.03
N LYS A 101 22.84 8.54 1.62
CA LYS A 101 23.90 9.40 1.08
C LYS A 101 24.49 8.82 -0.21
N SER A 102 24.75 7.51 -0.24
CA SER A 102 25.20 6.80 -1.45
C SER A 102 24.18 6.94 -2.60
N ASP A 103 22.90 6.83 -2.28
CA ASP A 103 21.81 6.87 -3.25
C ASP A 103 21.40 8.32 -3.62
N ARG A 104 22.05 9.33 -3.02
CA ARG A 104 21.76 10.78 -3.18
C ARG A 104 20.35 11.19 -2.79
N GLU A 105 19.72 10.42 -1.92
CA GLU A 105 18.38 10.69 -1.40
C GLU A 105 18.39 11.41 -0.05
N TYR A 106 19.56 11.45 0.61
CA TYR A 106 19.71 12.03 1.95
C TYR A 106 19.19 13.48 2.04
N GLU A 107 19.59 14.38 1.15
CA GLU A 107 19.16 15.79 1.18
C GLU A 107 17.63 15.92 1.01
N LYS A 108 17.05 15.09 0.14
CA LYS A 108 15.60 15.06 -0.07
C LYS A 108 14.88 14.58 1.19
N MET A 109 15.39 13.53 1.82
CA MET A 109 14.81 13.00 3.06
C MET A 109 14.95 14.00 4.22
N LEU A 110 16.14 14.57 4.39
CA LEU A 110 16.43 15.57 5.42
C LEU A 110 15.52 16.81 5.31
N SER A 111 15.17 17.22 4.08
CA SER A 111 14.23 18.32 3.85
C SER A 111 12.81 18.06 4.35
N GLN A 112 12.40 16.79 4.50
CA GLN A 112 11.10 16.42 5.09
C GLN A 112 11.09 16.56 6.61
N TYR A 113 12.26 16.66 7.24
CA TYR A 113 12.44 16.79 8.69
C TYR A 113 13.04 18.16 9.03
N ASP A 114 12.59 19.23 8.38
CA ASP A 114 13.02 20.62 8.59
C ASP A 114 14.54 20.86 8.41
N ASN A 115 15.21 20.00 7.65
CA ASN A 115 16.66 19.96 7.54
C ASN A 115 17.40 19.63 8.86
N ASP A 116 16.73 18.97 9.80
CA ASP A 116 17.28 18.56 11.11
C ASP A 116 17.68 17.08 11.11
N GLU A 117 18.99 16.81 11.21
CA GLU A 117 19.51 15.44 11.25
C GLU A 117 19.09 14.69 12.54
N GLY A 118 18.92 15.40 13.66
CA GLY A 118 18.44 14.81 14.91
C GLY A 118 17.02 14.28 14.80
N LYS A 119 16.12 15.05 14.17
CA LYS A 119 14.74 14.61 13.89
C LYS A 119 14.71 13.40 12.96
N LEU A 120 15.48 13.45 11.86
CA LEU A 120 15.60 12.32 10.93
C LEU A 120 16.12 11.06 11.63
N ARG A 121 17.17 11.17 12.45
CA ARG A 121 17.74 10.05 13.20
C ARG A 121 16.73 9.46 14.19
N LYS A 122 15.97 10.29 14.90
CA LYS A 122 14.92 9.83 15.81
C LYS A 122 13.83 9.05 15.05
N ALA A 123 13.33 9.61 13.94
CA ALA A 123 12.32 8.95 13.12
C ALA A 123 12.82 7.59 12.56
N LEU A 124 14.06 7.52 12.10
CA LEU A 124 14.67 6.26 11.65
C LEU A 124 14.83 5.26 12.81
N ARG A 125 15.20 5.73 14.00
CA ARG A 125 15.33 4.87 15.18
C ARG A 125 13.99 4.26 15.55
N ASP A 126 12.93 5.07 15.61
CA ASP A 126 11.57 4.62 15.93
C ASP A 126 11.04 3.65 14.86
N TYR A 127 11.30 3.93 13.57
CA TYR A 127 10.99 3.03 12.46
C TYR A 127 11.68 1.68 12.59
N TYR A 128 13.00 1.65 12.82
CA TYR A 128 13.74 0.39 12.93
C TYR A 128 13.35 -0.40 14.19
N GLU A 129 13.07 0.27 15.30
CA GLU A 129 12.56 -0.39 16.50
C GLU A 129 11.21 -1.06 16.21
N TRP A 130 10.30 -0.33 15.56
CA TRP A 130 8.99 -0.86 15.17
C TRP A 130 9.11 -2.01 14.16
N ASP A 131 9.92 -1.86 13.12
CA ASP A 131 10.11 -2.88 12.07
C ASP A 131 10.72 -4.16 12.64
N LEU A 132 11.71 -4.05 13.53
CA LEU A 132 12.29 -5.22 14.18
C LEU A 132 11.28 -5.91 15.10
N LYS A 133 10.52 -5.16 15.91
CA LYS A 133 9.43 -5.72 16.73
C LYS A 133 8.42 -6.48 15.87
N MET A 134 8.00 -5.87 14.77
CA MET A 134 7.07 -6.46 13.80
C MET A 134 7.64 -7.77 13.24
N ASN A 135 8.84 -7.72 12.66
CA ASN A 135 9.44 -8.86 11.99
C ASN A 135 9.70 -10.03 12.95
N TYR A 136 10.34 -9.77 14.10
CA TYR A 136 10.60 -10.81 15.10
C TYR A 136 9.31 -11.33 15.76
N GLY A 137 8.33 -10.46 15.98
CA GLY A 137 7.02 -10.84 16.48
C GLY A 137 6.31 -11.80 15.53
N ILE A 138 6.24 -11.46 14.24
CA ILE A 138 5.65 -12.30 13.19
C ILE A 138 6.37 -13.65 13.14
N GLU A 139 7.71 -13.68 13.10
CA GLU A 139 8.47 -14.92 13.06
C GLU A 139 8.20 -15.83 14.27
N LYS A 140 8.10 -15.23 15.46
CA LYS A 140 7.80 -15.96 16.70
C LYS A 140 6.41 -16.57 16.66
N VAL A 141 5.39 -15.78 16.29
CA VAL A 141 4.00 -16.27 16.18
C VAL A 141 3.89 -17.36 15.11
N ALA A 142 4.55 -17.18 13.96
CA ALA A 142 4.60 -18.17 12.92
C ALA A 142 5.20 -19.49 13.42
N ARG A 143 6.33 -19.44 14.13
CA ARG A 143 6.98 -20.61 14.70
C ARG A 143 6.14 -21.32 15.76
N GLU A 144 5.52 -20.58 16.66
CA GLU A 144 4.70 -21.15 17.75
C GLU A 144 3.41 -21.80 17.25
N ASN A 145 2.88 -21.34 16.12
CA ASN A 145 1.64 -21.87 15.52
C ASN A 145 1.90 -22.76 14.28
N ASP A 146 3.16 -23.13 14.02
CA ASP A 146 3.63 -23.91 12.85
C ASP A 146 3.10 -23.38 11.50
N LEU A 147 3.01 -22.05 11.39
CA LEU A 147 2.61 -21.40 10.13
C LEU A 147 3.77 -21.47 9.14
N LYS A 148 3.49 -22.10 8.00
CA LYS A 148 4.43 -22.22 6.88
C LYS A 148 3.75 -21.80 5.60
N VAL A 149 4.53 -21.18 4.72
CA VAL A 149 4.12 -20.92 3.34
C VAL A 149 4.43 -22.17 2.54
N THR A 150 3.42 -22.74 1.88
CA THR A 150 3.61 -23.91 1.03
C THR A 150 3.95 -23.49 -0.40
N GLU A 151 4.41 -24.45 -1.20
CA GLU A 151 4.66 -24.19 -2.62
C GLU A 151 3.34 -23.91 -3.37
N GLU A 152 2.21 -24.45 -2.91
CA GLU A 152 0.90 -24.10 -3.48
C GLU A 152 0.54 -22.64 -3.23
N ASP A 153 0.79 -22.12 -2.02
CA ASP A 153 0.54 -20.71 -1.69
C ASP A 153 1.36 -19.78 -2.60
N LEU A 154 2.63 -20.11 -2.83
CA LEU A 154 3.51 -19.34 -3.71
C LEU A 154 3.06 -19.36 -5.17
N GLN A 155 2.56 -20.50 -5.65
CA GLN A 155 2.05 -20.60 -7.02
C GLN A 155 0.75 -19.82 -7.20
N ALA A 156 -0.16 -19.90 -6.22
CA ALA A 156 -1.41 -19.14 -6.24
C ALA A 156 -1.16 -17.63 -6.21
N GLU A 157 -0.24 -17.17 -5.36
CA GLU A 157 0.12 -15.76 -5.30
C GLU A 157 0.85 -15.30 -6.57
N ALA A 158 1.70 -16.14 -7.16
CA ALA A 158 2.33 -15.85 -8.45
C ALA A 158 1.30 -15.68 -9.58
N ASP A 159 0.21 -16.46 -9.57
CA ASP A 159 -0.88 -16.32 -10.54
C ASP A 159 -1.62 -15.00 -10.35
N ASN A 160 -1.88 -14.60 -9.11
CA ASN A 160 -2.51 -13.31 -8.78
C ASN A 160 -1.64 -12.14 -9.26
N LEU A 161 -0.31 -12.24 -9.09
CA LEU A 161 0.65 -11.22 -9.50
C LEU A 161 0.90 -11.17 -11.01
N ALA A 162 0.54 -12.22 -11.76
CA ALA A 162 0.79 -12.29 -13.20
C ALA A 162 0.17 -11.11 -13.97
N LEU A 163 -1.06 -10.72 -13.61
CA LEU A 163 -1.76 -9.57 -14.19
C LEU A 163 -1.01 -8.27 -13.88
N SER A 164 -0.60 -8.07 -12.61
CA SER A 164 0.14 -6.88 -12.20
C SER A 164 1.51 -6.76 -12.86
N TRP A 165 2.16 -7.89 -13.17
CA TRP A 165 3.44 -7.94 -13.85
C TRP A 165 3.33 -7.87 -15.38
N GLY A 166 2.11 -7.98 -15.93
CA GLY A 166 1.89 -8.01 -17.38
C GLY A 166 2.49 -9.25 -18.06
N VAL A 167 2.57 -10.38 -17.35
CA VAL A 167 3.14 -11.64 -17.86
C VAL A 167 2.13 -12.79 -17.74
N SER A 168 2.37 -13.90 -18.43
CA SER A 168 1.55 -15.10 -18.26
C SER A 168 1.74 -15.73 -16.88
N SER A 169 0.73 -16.43 -16.36
CA SER A 169 0.80 -17.17 -15.09
C SER A 169 1.99 -18.12 -15.04
N GLU A 170 2.27 -18.84 -16.13
CA GLU A 170 3.45 -19.71 -16.23
C GLU A 170 4.76 -18.93 -16.08
N ARG A 171 4.85 -17.74 -16.69
CA ARG A 171 6.02 -16.88 -16.56
C ARG A 171 6.16 -16.32 -15.15
N ALA A 172 5.06 -15.93 -14.50
CA ALA A 172 5.05 -15.45 -13.13
C ALA A 172 5.53 -16.54 -12.14
N ARG A 173 4.99 -17.76 -12.24
CA ARG A 173 5.46 -18.92 -11.46
C ARG A 173 6.94 -19.21 -11.70
N SER A 174 7.40 -19.12 -12.95
CA SER A 174 8.81 -19.31 -13.30
C SER A 174 9.71 -18.22 -12.70
N ILE A 175 9.24 -16.97 -12.65
CA ILE A 175 9.96 -15.86 -11.99
C ILE A 175 10.10 -16.15 -10.49
N VAL A 176 9.00 -16.48 -9.81
CA VAL A 176 9.02 -16.81 -8.37
C VAL A 176 9.92 -18.02 -8.09
N LYS A 177 9.91 -19.04 -8.94
CA LYS A 177 10.74 -20.22 -8.76
C LYS A 177 12.24 -19.96 -8.95
N ASN A 178 12.60 -19.14 -9.95
CA ASN A 178 13.99 -18.98 -10.37
C ASN A 178 14.69 -17.77 -9.74
N ARG A 179 13.94 -16.80 -9.20
CA ARG A 179 14.50 -15.59 -8.56
C ARG A 179 14.32 -15.67 -7.05
N GLU A 180 15.38 -16.10 -6.36
CA GLU A 180 15.36 -16.32 -4.91
C GLU A 180 14.99 -15.06 -4.12
N ASN A 181 15.41 -13.87 -4.58
CA ASN A 181 15.05 -12.61 -3.94
C ASN A 181 13.53 -12.36 -3.96
N ILE A 182 12.89 -12.55 -5.12
CA ILE A 182 11.44 -12.38 -5.27
C ILE A 182 10.70 -13.47 -4.48
N ARG A 183 11.22 -14.70 -4.51
CA ARG A 183 10.65 -15.81 -3.75
C ARG A 183 10.61 -15.52 -2.26
N LYS A 184 11.73 -15.09 -1.67
CA LYS A 184 11.84 -14.80 -0.23
C LYS A 184 10.94 -13.64 0.18
N GLU A 185 10.85 -12.61 -0.65
CA GLU A 185 9.93 -11.48 -0.43
C GLU A 185 8.47 -11.96 -0.44
N LEU A 186 8.10 -12.82 -1.40
CA LEU A 186 6.75 -13.38 -1.48
C LEU A 186 6.44 -14.32 -0.30
N GLU A 187 7.40 -15.16 0.09
CA GLU A 187 7.29 -16.02 1.28
C GLU A 187 7.08 -15.18 2.54
N TRP A 188 7.80 -14.06 2.68
CA TRP A 188 7.65 -13.14 3.80
C TRP A 188 6.26 -12.50 3.84
N GLU A 189 5.79 -11.95 2.72
CA GLU A 189 4.48 -11.30 2.66
C GLU A 189 3.33 -12.29 2.89
N LEU A 190 3.42 -13.50 2.36
CA LEU A 190 2.45 -14.56 2.63
C LEU A 190 2.44 -14.99 4.09
N LEU A 191 3.63 -15.10 4.71
CA LEU A 191 3.74 -15.45 6.12
C LEU A 191 3.13 -14.36 7.00
N LYS A 192 3.44 -13.09 6.72
CA LYS A 192 2.88 -11.91 7.38
C LYS A 192 1.35 -11.91 7.28
N ARG A 193 0.79 -12.17 6.10
CA ARG A 193 -0.66 -12.26 5.89
C ARG A 193 -1.29 -13.38 6.73
N LYS A 194 -0.69 -14.56 6.75
CA LYS A 194 -1.16 -15.69 7.59
C LYS A 194 -1.13 -15.38 9.08
N VAL A 195 -0.07 -14.72 9.55
CA VAL A 195 0.04 -14.28 10.95
C VAL A 195 -1.02 -13.23 11.26
N ALA A 196 -1.21 -12.24 10.40
CA ALA A 196 -2.24 -11.22 10.55
C ALA A 196 -3.64 -11.85 10.61
N ASP A 197 -3.95 -12.82 9.75
CA ASP A 197 -5.21 -13.57 9.78
C ASP A 197 -5.39 -14.32 11.11
N LEU A 198 -4.34 -14.94 11.65
CA LEU A 198 -4.40 -15.62 12.94
C LEU A 198 -4.64 -14.65 14.10
N ILE A 199 -4.01 -13.47 14.07
CA ILE A 199 -4.22 -12.42 15.06
C ILE A 199 -5.65 -11.88 14.96
N LEU A 200 -6.11 -11.58 13.75
CA LEU A 200 -7.46 -11.06 13.49
C LEU A 200 -8.55 -12.03 13.98
N ASN A 201 -8.38 -13.34 13.75
CA ASN A 201 -9.28 -14.36 14.26
C ASN A 201 -9.38 -14.44 15.79
N LYS A 202 -8.36 -13.94 16.51
CA LYS A 202 -8.33 -13.85 17.98
C LYS A 202 -8.67 -12.44 18.49
N ALA A 203 -8.64 -11.44 17.61
CA ALA A 203 -8.87 -10.05 17.95
C ALA A 203 -10.37 -9.75 18.10
N LYS A 204 -10.69 -8.77 18.94
CA LYS A 204 -12.05 -8.27 19.08
C LYS A 204 -12.27 -7.15 18.06
N VAL A 205 -12.91 -7.46 16.95
CA VAL A 205 -13.29 -6.46 15.94
C VAL A 205 -14.47 -5.64 16.46
N ILE A 206 -14.31 -4.31 16.48
CA ILE A 206 -15.37 -3.36 16.85
C ILE A 206 -15.77 -2.64 15.58
N GLU A 207 -16.99 -2.86 15.12
CA GLU A 207 -17.55 -2.11 14.01
C GLU A 207 -17.78 -0.66 14.43
N VAL A 208 -17.17 0.26 13.69
CA VAL A 208 -17.33 1.70 13.88
C VAL A 208 -18.01 2.25 12.65
N LYS A 209 -19.02 3.09 12.83
CA LYS A 209 -19.67 3.75 11.69
C LYS A 209 -18.69 4.73 11.04
N PRO A 210 -18.71 4.90 9.71
CA PRO A 210 -17.78 5.78 8.99
C PRO A 210 -17.67 7.20 9.58
N GLU A 211 -18.76 7.73 10.12
CA GLU A 211 -18.86 9.06 10.75
C GLU A 211 -18.02 9.22 12.04
N GLU A 212 -17.66 8.12 12.70
CA GLU A 212 -16.89 8.10 13.95
C GLU A 212 -15.39 7.84 13.72
N LEU A 213 -15.00 7.20 12.60
CA LEU A 213 -13.60 6.98 12.21
C LEU A 213 -12.90 8.30 11.86
N ALA A 214 -13.56 9.18 11.09
CA ALA A 214 -13.05 10.50 10.75
C ALA A 214 -12.74 11.38 11.98
N GLN A 215 -13.40 11.14 13.12
CA GLN A 215 -13.18 11.89 14.37
C GLN A 215 -12.06 11.31 15.25
N LYS A 216 -11.61 10.08 14.99
CA LYS A 216 -10.51 9.43 15.72
C LYS A 216 -9.16 9.70 15.05
N GLU A 217 -9.09 9.63 13.72
CA GLU A 217 -7.87 9.99 12.97
C GLU A 217 -7.49 11.45 13.23
N ASP A 218 -8.46 12.38 13.23
CA ASP A 218 -8.27 13.79 13.62
C ASP A 218 -7.74 14.00 15.06
N LYS A 219 -7.85 13.00 15.94
CA LYS A 219 -7.38 13.07 17.34
C LYS A 219 -6.03 12.39 17.55
N GLU A 220 -5.69 11.40 16.74
CA GLU A 220 -4.36 10.77 16.74
C GLU A 220 -3.35 11.66 16.03
N ASP A 221 -3.69 12.23 14.87
CA ASP A 221 -2.86 13.24 14.19
C ASP A 221 -2.60 14.47 15.08
N LYS A 222 -3.60 14.91 15.86
CA LYS A 222 -3.41 16.04 16.80
C LYS A 222 -2.56 15.71 18.01
N LYS A 223 -2.47 14.44 18.43
CA LYS A 223 -1.59 14.03 19.53
C LYS A 223 -0.14 13.87 19.08
N GLU A 224 0.10 13.43 17.86
CA GLU A 224 1.45 13.38 17.28
C GLU A 224 2.03 14.77 17.04
N VAL A 225 1.20 15.74 16.63
CA VAL A 225 1.62 17.15 16.46
C VAL A 225 1.97 17.80 17.81
N ASP A 226 1.15 17.62 18.86
CA ASP A 226 1.37 18.23 20.18
C ASP A 226 2.61 17.66 20.92
N GLN A 227 3.01 16.41 20.65
CA GLN A 227 4.24 15.83 21.22
C GLN A 227 5.53 16.20 20.46
N SER A 228 5.42 16.92 19.34
CA SER A 228 6.56 17.39 18.55
C SER A 228 6.91 18.87 18.77
N GLU A 229 6.11 19.59 19.57
CA GLU A 229 6.31 21.01 19.92
C GLU A 229 6.81 21.25 21.37
N GLU A 230 7.11 20.20 22.17
CA GLU A 230 7.69 20.32 23.52
C GLU A 230 9.18 19.92 23.61
#